data_AF-A0A832CMC1-F1
#
_entry.id   AF-A0A832CMC1-F1
#
_cell.length_a   1.000
_cell.length_b   1.000
_cell.length_c   1.000
_cell.angle_alpha   90.00
_cell.angle_beta   90.00
_cell.angle_gamma   90.00
#
_symmetry.space_group_name_H-M   'P 1'
#
loop_
_entity.id
_entity.type
_entity.pdbx_description
1 polymer ?
#
loop_
_entity_poly.entity_id
_entity_poly.type
_entity_poly.pdbx_seq_one_letter_code
_entity_poly.pdbx_strand_id
1 'polypeptide(L)'
;MVNMPIPPDAELTAEQLCYRCDPAQLPFATTAELPDLQQVIGQPRAVEAIHFGVSMRGPGYNLYAMGPGGTGKTTIIRQFLEQEAARQPVPDDWCYVNNFADRYHPRALRLPAGQGKMLRQDMVQLIEDLRTAIPAAFESEDYAAHRQELEQELREEQERVFGQLRQQTK
;
A
#
# COMPACT_ATOMS: atom_id res chain seq x y z
N MET A 1 11.01 -34.80 -40.97
CA MET A 1 9.83 -35.25 -41.74
C MET A 1 9.77 -34.43 -43.01
N VAL A 2 9.86 -35.10 -44.16
CA VAL A 2 9.91 -34.45 -45.49
C VAL A 2 8.50 -33.97 -45.83
N ASN A 3 8.34 -32.67 -46.05
CA ASN A 3 7.07 -32.09 -46.46
C ASN A 3 6.88 -32.34 -47.97
N MET A 4 6.22 -33.44 -48.34
CA MET A 4 5.83 -33.72 -49.72
C MET A 4 4.60 -32.87 -50.09
N PRO A 5 4.56 -32.26 -51.29
CA PRO A 5 3.38 -31.52 -51.73
C PRO A 5 2.20 -32.48 -51.94
N ILE A 6 1.06 -32.15 -51.33
CA ILE A 6 -0.18 -32.92 -51.45
C ILE A 6 -0.77 -32.68 -52.87
N PRO A 7 -1.03 -33.72 -53.67
CA PRO A 7 -1.69 -33.57 -54.97
C PRO A 7 -3.11 -32.99 -54.80
N PRO A 8 -3.61 -32.19 -55.76
CA PRO A 8 -4.89 -31.48 -55.64
C PRO A 8 -6.12 -32.41 -55.46
N ASP A 9 -5.98 -33.71 -55.78
CA ASP A 9 -7.07 -34.71 -55.77
C ASP A 9 -6.80 -35.91 -54.83
N ALA A 10 -5.85 -35.78 -53.89
CA ALA A 10 -5.55 -36.86 -52.95
C ALA A 10 -6.58 -36.91 -51.81
N GLU A 11 -7.48 -37.90 -51.85
CA GLU A 11 -8.42 -38.17 -50.76
C GLU A 11 -7.68 -38.58 -49.48
N LEU A 12 -7.95 -37.90 -48.37
CA LEU A 12 -7.40 -38.23 -47.06
C LEU A 12 -8.12 -39.45 -46.48
N THR A 13 -7.36 -40.42 -45.97
CA THR A 13 -7.95 -41.55 -45.23
C THR A 13 -8.44 -41.10 -43.85
N ALA A 14 -9.35 -41.86 -43.25
CA ALA A 14 -9.91 -41.54 -41.93
C ALA A 14 -8.83 -41.36 -40.84
N GLU A 15 -7.72 -42.08 -40.96
CA GLU A 15 -6.57 -42.00 -40.06
C GLU A 15 -5.78 -40.69 -40.25
N GLN A 16 -5.76 -40.12 -41.46
CA GLN A 16 -5.07 -38.87 -41.77
C GLN A 16 -5.85 -37.63 -41.33
N LEU A 17 -7.14 -37.77 -41.05
CA LEU A 17 -8.02 -36.70 -40.56
C LEU A 17 -7.87 -36.43 -39.05
N CYS A 18 -7.21 -37.32 -38.30
CA CYS A 18 -7.14 -37.23 -36.85
C CYS A 18 -5.71 -37.41 -36.34
N TYR A 19 -5.13 -36.34 -35.78
CA TYR A 19 -3.91 -36.47 -34.99
C TYR A 19 -4.26 -37.09 -33.63
N ARG A 20 -3.79 -38.31 -33.38
CA ARG A 20 -3.95 -39.00 -32.09
C ARG A 20 -2.65 -38.91 -31.30
N CYS A 21 -2.73 -38.33 -30.12
CA CYS A 21 -1.65 -38.43 -29.13
C CYS A 21 -1.68 -39.83 -28.52
N ASP A 22 -0.58 -40.56 -28.60
CA ASP A 22 -0.43 -41.86 -27.95
C ASP A 22 -0.06 -41.65 -26.47
N PRO A 23 -0.95 -42.01 -25.51
CA PRO A 23 -0.69 -41.80 -24.09
C PRO A 23 0.54 -42.58 -23.58
N ALA A 24 0.93 -43.68 -24.24
CA ALA A 24 2.10 -44.45 -23.85
C ALA A 24 3.43 -43.70 -24.08
N GLN A 25 3.41 -42.60 -24.85
CA GLN A 25 4.57 -41.74 -25.07
C GLN A 25 4.79 -40.71 -23.95
N LEU A 26 3.81 -40.55 -23.04
CA LEU A 26 3.90 -39.59 -21.95
C LEU A 26 4.57 -40.24 -20.73
N PRO A 27 5.56 -39.59 -20.08
CA PRO A 27 6.29 -40.16 -18.96
C PRO A 27 5.54 -40.09 -17.62
N PHE A 28 4.21 -39.89 -17.63
CA PHE A 28 3.38 -39.72 -16.44
C PHE A 28 2.00 -40.35 -16.66
N ALA A 29 1.36 -40.81 -15.57
CA ALA A 29 0.02 -41.39 -15.66
C ALA A 29 -1.09 -40.32 -15.60
N THR A 30 -0.88 -39.29 -14.80
CA THR A 30 -1.83 -38.18 -14.63
C THR A 30 -1.13 -36.83 -14.62
N THR A 31 -1.82 -35.76 -15.03
CA THR A 31 -1.27 -34.40 -15.00
C THR A 31 -1.06 -33.86 -13.58
N ALA A 32 -1.58 -34.53 -12.55
CA ALA A 32 -1.34 -34.18 -11.15
C ALA A 32 0.09 -34.50 -10.70
N GLU A 33 0.80 -35.37 -11.41
CA GLU A 33 2.22 -35.71 -11.15
C GLU A 33 3.17 -34.65 -11.71
N LEU A 34 2.68 -33.75 -12.57
CA LEU A 34 3.51 -32.74 -13.22
C LEU A 34 3.68 -31.54 -12.29
N PRO A 35 4.89 -30.96 -12.22
CA PRO A 35 5.08 -29.70 -11.53
C PRO A 35 4.28 -28.59 -12.22
N ASP A 36 3.84 -27.62 -11.41
CA ASP A 36 3.20 -26.42 -11.94
C ASP A 36 4.11 -25.74 -12.95
N LEU A 37 3.51 -25.38 -14.08
CA LEU A 37 4.23 -24.74 -15.15
C LEU A 37 4.62 -23.32 -14.74
N GLN A 38 5.91 -23.10 -14.51
CA GLN A 38 6.43 -21.79 -14.12
C GLN A 38 6.70 -20.86 -15.30
N GLN A 39 6.55 -21.35 -16.53
CA GLN A 39 6.89 -20.61 -17.74
C GLN A 39 5.66 -20.33 -18.60
N VAL A 40 5.65 -19.16 -19.22
CA VAL A 40 4.62 -18.77 -20.18
C VAL A 40 4.88 -19.48 -21.51
N ILE A 41 3.97 -20.37 -21.91
CA ILE A 41 4.06 -21.03 -23.21
C ILE A 41 3.66 -20.08 -24.33
N GLY A 42 4.45 -20.07 -25.41
CA GLY A 42 4.08 -19.46 -26.69
C GLY A 42 4.12 -17.93 -26.74
N GLN A 43 4.66 -17.26 -25.71
CA GLN A 43 4.72 -15.79 -25.66
C GLN A 43 6.10 -15.24 -25.23
N PRO A 44 7.21 -15.62 -25.89
CA PRO A 44 8.56 -15.19 -25.50
C PRO A 44 8.70 -13.65 -25.50
N ARG A 45 8.16 -12.98 -26.52
CA ARG A 45 8.17 -11.51 -26.62
C ARG A 45 7.43 -10.82 -25.47
N ALA A 46 6.31 -11.40 -25.00
CA ALA A 46 5.54 -10.82 -23.90
C ALA A 46 6.32 -10.93 -22.59
N VAL A 47 6.97 -12.08 -22.36
CA VAL A 47 7.82 -12.30 -21.19
C VAL A 47 9.00 -11.32 -21.16
N GLU A 48 9.69 -11.14 -22.29
CA GLU A 48 10.79 -10.16 -22.41
C GLU A 48 10.32 -8.73 -22.12
N ALA A 49 9.16 -8.33 -22.65
CA ALA A 49 8.59 -7.01 -22.42
C ALA A 49 8.21 -6.78 -20.95
N ILE A 50 7.66 -7.79 -20.28
CA ILE A 50 7.36 -7.75 -18.85
C ILE A 50 8.66 -7.59 -18.05
N HIS A 51 9.67 -8.42 -18.32
CA HIS A 51 10.96 -8.34 -17.63
C HIS A 51 11.61 -6.96 -17.81
N PHE A 52 11.65 -6.45 -19.04
CA PHE A 52 12.14 -5.11 -19.33
C PHE A 52 11.36 -4.03 -18.56
N GLY A 53 10.03 -4.06 -18.62
CA GLY A 53 9.18 -3.09 -17.93
C GLY A 53 9.36 -3.10 -16.41
N VAL A 54 9.43 -4.28 -15.80
CA VAL A 54 9.63 -4.44 -14.35
C VAL A 54 11.03 -4.00 -13.92
N SER A 55 12.05 -4.16 -14.77
CA SER A 55 13.41 -3.71 -14.48
C SER A 55 13.60 -2.19 -14.50
N MET A 56 12.68 -1.43 -15.09
CA MET A 56 12.76 0.03 -15.14
C MET A 56 12.35 0.66 -13.81
N ARG A 57 13.32 1.24 -13.09
CA ARG A 57 13.12 1.87 -11.76
C ARG A 57 12.78 3.36 -11.80
N GLY A 58 12.77 3.97 -12.99
CA GLY A 58 12.49 5.40 -13.13
C GLY A 58 11.03 5.74 -12.83
N PRO A 59 10.72 6.94 -12.30
CA PRO A 59 9.34 7.40 -12.21
C PRO A 59 8.73 7.58 -13.61
N GLY A 60 7.43 7.34 -13.73
CA GLY A 60 6.66 7.56 -14.97
C GLY A 60 6.64 6.39 -15.96
N TYR A 61 7.38 5.31 -15.69
CA TYR A 61 7.30 4.09 -16.48
C TYR A 61 6.17 3.19 -15.99
N ASN A 62 5.23 2.88 -16.87
CA ASN A 62 4.10 2.00 -16.58
C ASN A 62 4.05 0.86 -17.61
N LEU A 63 3.67 -0.35 -17.17
CA LEU A 63 3.46 -1.49 -18.06
C LEU A 63 1.96 -1.60 -18.39
N TYR A 64 1.64 -1.67 -19.68
CA TYR A 64 0.29 -1.93 -20.17
C TYR A 64 0.28 -3.23 -20.98
N ALA A 65 -0.67 -4.13 -20.67
CA ALA A 65 -0.78 -5.43 -21.29
C ALA A 65 -2.11 -5.58 -22.05
N MET A 66 -2.01 -5.86 -23.35
CA MET A 66 -3.14 -6.08 -24.25
C MET A 66 -3.09 -7.48 -24.85
N GLY A 67 -4.26 -8.10 -25.02
CA GLY A 67 -4.38 -9.37 -25.74
C GLY A 67 -5.76 -10.00 -25.52
N PRO A 68 -6.09 -11.07 -26.26
CA PRO A 68 -7.38 -11.75 -26.17
C PRO A 68 -7.76 -12.14 -24.73
N GLY A 69 -9.05 -12.25 -24.44
CA GLY A 69 -9.53 -12.79 -23.17
C GLY A 69 -9.04 -14.22 -22.95
N GLY A 70 -8.84 -14.62 -21.69
CA GLY A 70 -8.44 -15.99 -21.34
C GLY A 70 -6.96 -16.35 -21.53
N THR A 71 -6.11 -15.42 -22.00
CA THR A 71 -4.67 -15.69 -22.20
C THR A 71 -3.81 -15.60 -20.94
N GLY A 72 -4.41 -15.51 -19.75
CA GLY A 72 -3.69 -15.51 -18.48
C GLY A 72 -2.84 -14.26 -18.19
N LYS A 73 -3.00 -13.15 -18.92
CA LYS A 73 -2.17 -11.92 -18.81
C LYS A 73 -1.92 -11.48 -17.36
N THR A 74 -2.99 -11.34 -16.57
CA THR A 74 -2.90 -10.89 -15.19
C THR A 74 -2.14 -11.88 -14.31
N THR A 75 -2.40 -13.18 -14.48
CA THR A 75 -1.72 -14.25 -13.74
C THR A 75 -0.23 -14.22 -14.00
N ILE A 76 0.16 -14.11 -15.27
CA ILE A 76 1.56 -14.04 -15.70
C ILE A 76 2.23 -12.81 -15.08
N ILE A 77 1.68 -11.62 -15.29
CA ILE A 77 2.27 -10.37 -14.80
C ILE A 77 2.42 -10.39 -13.27
N ARG A 78 1.39 -10.86 -12.55
CA ARG A 78 1.42 -11.00 -11.11
C ARG A 78 2.53 -11.93 -10.64
N GLN A 79 2.67 -13.11 -11.26
CA GLN A 79 3.72 -14.07 -10.91
C GLN A 79 5.12 -13.47 -11.08
N PHE A 80 5.37 -12.73 -12.16
CA PHE A 80 6.64 -12.03 -12.37
C PHE A 80 6.88 -10.92 -11.33
N LEU A 81 5.85 -10.12 -11.03
CA LEU A 81 5.95 -9.05 -10.03
C LEU A 81 6.18 -9.59 -8.62
N GLU A 82 5.54 -10.70 -8.25
CA GLU A 82 5.71 -11.34 -6.93
C GLU A 82 7.13 -11.91 -6.76
N GLN A 83 7.67 -12.55 -7.81
CA GLN A 83 9.06 -13.04 -7.81
C GLN A 83 10.08 -11.91 -7.65
N GLU A 84 9.86 -10.78 -8.33
CA GLU A 84 10.76 -9.63 -8.23
C GLU A 84 10.61 -8.91 -6.90
N ALA A 85 9.37 -8.69 -6.43
CA ALA A 85 9.10 -8.05 -5.14
C ALA A 85 9.70 -8.82 -3.96
N ALA A 86 9.71 -10.15 -4.02
CA ALA A 86 10.33 -10.99 -2.99
C ALA A 86 11.85 -10.78 -2.84
N ARG A 87 12.51 -10.19 -3.83
CA ARG A 87 13.95 -9.87 -3.83
C ARG A 87 14.23 -8.42 -3.42
N GLN A 88 13.19 -7.61 -3.22
CA GLN A 88 13.31 -6.21 -2.88
C GLN A 88 13.19 -5.99 -1.37
N PRO A 89 13.74 -4.88 -0.84
CA PRO A 89 13.52 -4.51 0.54
C PRO A 89 12.02 -4.31 0.81
N VAL A 90 11.59 -4.63 2.02
CA VAL A 90 10.22 -4.36 2.47
C VAL A 90 9.98 -2.85 2.34
N PRO A 91 8.87 -2.43 1.71
CA PRO A 91 8.59 -1.01 1.52
C PRO A 91 8.36 -0.31 2.85
N ASP A 92 8.69 0.98 2.88
CA ASP A 92 8.39 1.88 3.99
C ASP A 92 6.88 1.93 4.27
N ASP A 93 6.52 2.05 5.55
CA ASP A 93 5.16 2.33 5.98
C ASP A 93 4.82 3.80 5.71
N TRP A 94 3.67 4.05 5.08
CA TRP A 94 3.14 5.40 4.89
C TRP A 94 1.94 5.63 5.81
N CYS A 95 2.06 6.61 6.69
CA CYS A 95 1.00 6.96 7.65
C CYS A 95 0.51 8.38 7.42
N TYR A 96 -0.80 8.54 7.25
CA TYR A 96 -1.42 9.86 7.24
C TYR A 96 -1.76 10.30 8.66
N VAL A 97 -1.24 11.45 9.07
CA VAL A 97 -1.54 12.07 10.36
C VAL A 97 -2.34 13.35 10.16
N ASN A 98 -3.19 13.66 11.14
CA ASN A 98 -3.95 14.90 11.13
C ASN A 98 -2.99 16.11 11.15
N ASN A 99 -3.31 17.10 10.33
CA ASN A 99 -2.64 18.38 10.33
C ASN A 99 -3.51 19.41 11.07
N PHE A 100 -3.14 19.75 12.31
CA PHE A 100 -3.90 20.69 13.14
C PHE A 100 -4.00 22.10 12.56
N ALA A 101 -3.09 22.50 11.66
CA ALA A 101 -3.15 23.79 10.98
C ALA A 101 -4.15 23.79 9.81
N ASP A 102 -4.32 22.64 9.16
CA ASP A 102 -5.25 22.49 8.04
C ASP A 102 -5.74 21.04 7.93
N ARG A 103 -6.97 20.82 8.44
CA ARG A 103 -7.60 19.51 8.49
C ARG A 103 -7.86 18.87 7.12
N TYR A 104 -7.90 19.67 6.06
CA TYR A 104 -8.15 19.18 4.70
C TYR A 104 -6.86 18.70 4.01
N HIS A 105 -5.71 18.97 4.61
CA HIS A 105 -4.40 18.58 4.10
C HIS A 105 -3.65 17.73 5.13
N PRO A 106 -4.01 16.44 5.29
CA PRO A 106 -3.30 15.53 6.18
C PRO A 106 -1.82 15.40 5.77
N ARG A 107 -0.94 15.20 6.75
CA ARG A 107 0.49 15.04 6.51
C ARG A 107 0.82 13.57 6.32
N ALA A 108 1.58 13.25 5.29
CA ALA A 108 2.11 11.91 5.09
C ALA A 108 3.46 11.79 5.82
N LEU A 109 3.58 10.78 6.67
CA LEU A 109 4.82 10.36 7.29
C LEU A 109 5.33 9.10 6.58
N ARG A 110 6.60 9.12 6.19
CA ARG A 110 7.32 7.93 5.72
C ARG A 110 8.08 7.32 6.88
N LEU A 111 7.77 6.08 7.22
CA LEU A 111 8.36 5.35 8.33
C LEU A 111 9.01 4.07 7.82
N PRO A 112 10.11 3.61 8.44
CA PRO A 112 10.65 2.29 8.13
C PRO A 112 9.60 1.19 8.31
N ALA A 113 9.71 0.13 7.51
CA ALA A 113 8.77 -0.99 7.50
C ALA A 113 8.44 -1.49 8.92
N GLY A 114 7.15 -1.60 9.22
CA GLY A 114 6.62 -2.08 10.50
C GLY A 114 6.48 -1.01 11.60
N GLN A 115 7.13 0.15 11.48
CA GLN A 115 7.05 1.21 12.48
C GLN A 115 5.71 1.96 12.47
N GLY A 116 4.95 1.92 11.37
CA GLY A 116 3.63 2.55 11.32
C GLY A 116 2.66 1.92 12.31
N LYS A 117 2.77 0.61 12.55
CA LYS A 117 1.98 -0.09 13.57
C LYS A 117 2.38 0.34 14.99
N MET A 118 3.67 0.53 15.24
CA MET A 118 4.17 1.03 16.52
C MET A 118 3.67 2.46 16.77
N LEU A 119 3.85 3.37 15.80
CA LEU A 119 3.36 4.74 15.91
C LEU A 119 1.86 4.78 16.24
N ARG A 120 1.05 3.93 15.60
CA ARG A 120 -0.39 3.84 15.91
C ARG A 120 -0.63 3.47 17.38
N GLN A 121 0.10 2.48 17.90
CA GLN A 121 -0.04 2.04 19.30
C GLN A 121 0.40 3.14 20.26
N ASP A 122 1.54 3.77 19.99
CA ASP A 122 2.09 4.86 20.80
C ASP A 122 1.14 6.07 20.82
N MET A 123 0.50 6.41 19.69
CA MET A 123 -0.49 7.48 19.63
C MET A 123 -1.75 7.18 20.44
N VAL A 124 -2.19 5.91 20.49
CA VAL A 124 -3.31 5.52 21.35
C VAL A 124 -2.93 5.67 22.81
N GLN A 125 -1.75 5.17 23.20
CA GLN A 125 -1.27 5.30 24.58
C GLN A 125 -1.10 6.76 24.99
N LEU A 126 -0.50 7.58 24.12
CA LEU A 126 -0.33 9.01 24.34
C LEU A 126 -1.66 9.71 24.62
N ILE A 127 -2.73 9.36 23.89
CA ILE A 127 -4.06 9.96 24.12
C ILE A 127 -4.61 9.57 25.49
N GLU A 128 -4.45 8.31 25.91
CA GLU A 128 -4.89 7.87 27.24
C GLU A 128 -4.07 8.51 28.37
N ASP A 129 -2.76 8.64 28.18
CA ASP A 129 -1.87 9.31 29.13
C ASP A 129 -2.25 10.80 29.27
N LEU A 130 -2.46 11.49 28.15
CA LEU A 130 -2.84 12.91 28.15
C LEU A 130 -4.21 13.16 28.79
N ARG A 131 -5.16 12.23 28.65
CA ARG A 131 -6.47 12.33 29.33
C ARG A 131 -6.35 12.34 30.85
N THR A 132 -5.30 11.74 31.39
CA THR A 132 -5.03 11.71 32.83
C THR A 132 -4.10 12.84 33.26
N ALA A 133 -3.00 13.02 32.53
CA ALA A 133 -1.95 13.97 32.89
C ALA A 133 -2.40 15.44 32.78
N ILE A 134 -3.24 15.77 31.79
CA ILE A 134 -3.72 17.15 31.59
C ILE A 134 -4.56 17.60 32.80
N PRO A 135 -5.66 16.94 33.18
CA PRO A 135 -6.42 17.33 34.37
C PRO A 135 -5.57 17.42 35.64
N ALA A 136 -4.72 16.41 35.88
CA ALA A 136 -3.86 16.39 37.06
C ALA A 136 -2.91 17.59 37.14
N ALA A 137 -2.36 18.03 36.01
CA ALA A 137 -1.51 19.23 35.96
C ALA A 137 -2.29 20.51 36.30
N PHE A 138 -3.54 20.62 35.83
CA PHE A 138 -4.42 21.76 36.13
C PHE A 138 -4.99 21.75 37.55
N GLU A 139 -5.00 20.60 38.23
CA GLU A 139 -5.40 20.45 39.63
C GLU A 139 -4.21 20.56 40.60
N SER A 140 -3.00 20.75 40.10
CA SER A 140 -1.81 20.91 40.95
C SER A 140 -1.91 22.15 41.83
N GLU A 141 -1.41 22.05 43.07
CA GLU A 141 -1.42 23.15 44.04
C GLU A 141 -0.69 24.39 43.48
N ASP A 142 0.43 24.19 42.78
CA ASP A 142 1.20 25.26 42.16
C ASP A 142 0.37 26.01 41.10
N TYR A 143 -0.37 25.28 40.25
CA TYR A 143 -1.24 25.88 39.25
C TYR A 143 -2.43 26.61 39.90
N ALA A 144 -3.03 26.03 40.93
CA ALA A 144 -4.12 26.65 41.67
C ALA A 144 -3.69 27.95 42.38
N ALA A 145 -2.49 27.96 42.97
CA ALA A 145 -1.91 29.13 43.61
C ALA A 145 -1.64 30.24 42.60
N HIS A 146 -1.01 29.93 41.45
CA HIS A 146 -0.78 30.92 40.38
C HIS A 146 -2.10 31.46 39.82
N ARG A 147 -3.13 30.61 39.69
CA ARG A 147 -4.45 31.07 39.25
C ARG A 147 -5.09 32.04 40.24
N GLN A 148 -5.00 31.75 41.54
CA GLN A 148 -5.49 32.65 42.58
C GLN A 148 -4.77 33.99 42.58
N GLU A 149 -3.45 33.98 42.40
CA GLU A 149 -2.65 35.21 42.33
C GLU A 149 -3.07 36.09 41.15
N LEU A 150 -3.21 35.51 39.95
CA LEU A 150 -3.74 36.20 38.76
C LEU A 150 -5.17 36.72 38.96
N GLU A 151 -6.04 35.94 39.59
CA GLU A 151 -7.42 36.35 39.90
C GLU A 151 -7.44 37.54 40.89
N GLN A 152 -6.53 37.53 41.87
CA GLN A 152 -6.38 38.60 42.86
C GLN A 152 -5.89 39.89 42.20
N GLU A 153 -4.84 39.83 41.38
CA GLU A 153 -4.30 40.97 40.62
C GLU A 153 -5.38 41.61 39.74
N LEU A 154 -6.13 40.79 39.00
CA LEU A 154 -7.24 41.25 38.17
C LEU A 154 -8.31 41.95 39.00
N ARG A 155 -8.63 41.42 40.19
CA ARG A 155 -9.65 41.98 41.07
C ARG A 155 -9.24 43.34 41.62
N GLU A 156 -7.99 43.46 42.04
CA GLU A 156 -7.42 44.72 42.54
C GLU A 156 -7.40 45.79 41.43
N GLU A 157 -7.05 45.40 40.19
CA GLU A 157 -7.08 46.32 39.06
C GLU A 157 -8.50 46.80 38.75
N GLN A 158 -9.48 45.90 38.74
CA GLN A 158 -10.89 46.27 38.55
C GLN A 158 -11.37 47.23 39.64
N GLU A 159 -11.09 46.95 40.92
CA GLU A 159 -11.49 47.81 42.04
C GLU A 159 -10.85 49.21 41.94
N ARG A 160 -9.58 49.29 41.53
CA ARG A 160 -8.90 50.57 41.29
C ARG A 160 -9.58 51.38 40.21
N VAL A 161 -9.90 50.76 39.06
CA VAL A 161 -10.57 51.44 37.94
C VAL A 161 -11.98 51.89 38.32
N PHE A 162 -12.76 51.05 38.98
CA PHE A 162 -14.10 51.41 39.48
C PHE A 162 -14.05 52.52 40.55
N GLY A 163 -13.04 52.51 41.41
CA GLY A 163 -12.80 53.57 42.40
C GLY A 163 -12.53 54.93 41.74
N GLN A 164 -11.71 54.96 40.68
CA GLN A 164 -11.43 56.16 39.90
C GLN A 164 -12.69 56.72 39.23
N LEU A 165 -13.53 55.85 38.63
CA LEU A 165 -14.81 56.25 38.03
C LEU A 165 -15.78 56.86 39.05
N ARG A 166 -15.84 56.30 40.27
CA ARG A 166 -16.69 56.83 41.36
C ARG A 166 -16.25 58.21 41.85
N GLN A 167 -14.95 58.50 41.82
CA GLN A 167 -14.42 59.81 42.21
C GLN A 167 -14.69 60.90 41.15
N GLN A 168 -14.77 60.53 39.87
CA GLN A 168 -15.12 61.47 38.78
C GLN A 168 -16.62 61.80 38.70
N THR A 169 -17.49 61.01 39.35
CA THR A 169 -18.94 61.21 39.33
C THR A 169 -19.47 61.95 40.60
N LYS A 170 -18.57 62.54 41.39
CA LYS A 170 -18.89 63.48 42.48
C LYS A 170 -18.45 64.88 42.09
#